data_AF-A0A2Y9DVZ6-F1
#
_entry.id   AF-A0A2Y9DVZ6-F1
#
_cell.length_a   1.000
_cell.length_b   1.000
_cell.length_c   1.000
_cell.angle_alpha   90.00
_cell.angle_beta   90.00
_cell.angle_gamma   90.00
#
_symmetry.space_group_name_H-M   'P 1'
#
loop_
_entity.id
_entity.type
_entity.pdbx_description
1 polymer ?
#
loop_
_entity_poly.entity_id
_entity_poly.type
_entity_poly.pdbx_seq_one_letter_code
_entity_poly.pdbx_strand_id
1 'polypeptide(L)'
;MAHCCLGGLAEFLQSFQQRVERFHENPGVRELPPDTYISRTITLVNCGPPLRALAERLARAGPLESEPAREAAASALDRVTRLCHRVLADLLFQELQPHFNKLMRRKWLSSSEALDGIVGTLGAQALALRRLQDEPYQALVAELHRRALVEYVRPLLRGRLRCRSARTRSRVAGRLREDAAQLQRLFRRLESQASWLDAVVPHLAEVLQLEDTPSIQVEVGVLVRDYPDIRRKHVAALLDIRGLRNAAARHEILAVARDLELSEGGALATPRDRAFFADIPVPRPPFCLGLPLLLGRLPLSRLSRPGLTCLPRPRPTSPARPRAQL
;
A
#
# COMPACT_ATOMS: atom_id res chain seq x y z
N MET A 1 15.06 45.36 -0.06
CA MET A 1 14.30 44.96 1.15
C MET A 1 13.55 43.64 0.97
N ALA A 2 12.66 43.49 -0.02
CA ALA A 2 11.89 42.25 -0.23
C ALA A 2 12.78 40.98 -0.36
N HIS A 3 13.89 41.08 -1.10
CA HIS A 3 14.88 40.00 -1.23
C HIS A 3 15.45 39.55 0.13
N CYS A 4 15.93 40.48 0.96
CA CYS A 4 16.48 40.18 2.28
C CYS A 4 15.43 39.57 3.22
N CYS A 5 14.19 40.08 3.18
CA CYS A 5 13.08 39.52 3.96
C CYS A 5 12.74 38.09 3.54
N LEU A 6 12.78 37.79 2.24
CA LEU A 6 12.56 36.43 1.74
C LEU A 6 13.69 35.48 2.18
N GLY A 7 14.94 35.95 2.16
CA GLY A 7 16.08 35.20 2.70
C GLY A 7 15.88 34.82 4.17
N GLY A 8 15.56 35.79 5.02
CA GLY A 8 15.28 35.53 6.44
C GLY A 8 14.06 34.63 6.67
N LEU A 9 13.01 34.75 5.84
CA LEU A 9 11.87 33.84 5.88
C LEU A 9 12.28 32.41 5.50
N ALA A 10 13.09 32.23 4.47
CA ALA A 10 13.57 30.91 4.05
C ALA A 10 14.38 30.22 5.15
N GLU A 11 15.29 30.94 5.81
CA GLU A 11 16.05 30.43 6.96
C GLU A 11 15.14 30.06 8.14
N PHE A 12 14.17 30.91 8.46
CA PHE A 12 13.17 30.61 9.48
C PHE A 12 12.39 29.32 9.15
N LEU A 13 11.96 29.16 7.90
CA LEU A 13 11.18 27.99 7.47
C LEU A 13 12.01 26.70 7.51
N GLN A 14 13.30 26.77 7.20
CA GLN A 14 14.22 25.64 7.39
C GLN A 14 14.37 25.28 8.88
N SER A 15 14.52 26.28 9.76
CA SER A 15 14.55 26.05 11.21
C SER A 15 13.23 25.48 11.74
N PHE A 16 12.10 25.99 11.24
CA PHE A 16 10.77 25.49 11.55
C PHE A 16 10.62 24.02 11.12
N GLN A 17 11.01 23.67 9.90
CA GLN A 17 11.04 22.28 9.42
C GLN A 17 11.79 21.36 10.38
N GLN A 18 13.03 21.72 10.74
CA GLN A 18 13.84 20.91 11.67
C GLN A 18 13.19 20.75 13.05
N ARG A 19 12.50 21.80 13.54
CA ARG A 19 11.76 21.72 14.82
C ARG A 19 10.54 20.82 14.73
N VAL A 20 9.83 20.82 13.60
CA VAL A 20 8.71 19.91 13.34
C VAL A 20 9.19 18.46 13.26
N GLU A 21 10.32 18.20 12.60
CA GLU A 21 10.94 16.87 12.55
C GLU A 21 11.24 16.36 13.97
N ARG A 22 11.94 17.17 14.78
CA ARG A 22 12.25 16.83 16.18
C ARG A 22 10.99 16.64 17.03
N PHE A 23 9.92 17.39 16.77
CA PHE A 23 8.65 17.23 17.46
C PHE A 23 8.05 15.83 17.23
N HIS A 24 8.10 15.30 16.00
CA HIS A 24 7.58 13.97 15.66
C HIS A 24 8.52 12.80 16.03
N GLU A 25 9.82 13.09 16.16
CA GLU A 25 10.83 12.16 16.67
C GLU A 25 10.78 11.99 18.19
N ASN A 26 10.29 13.00 18.92
CA ASN A 26 10.23 12.98 20.38
C ASN A 26 9.25 11.90 20.88
N PRO A 27 9.71 10.89 21.65
CA PRO A 27 8.85 9.84 22.19
C PRO A 27 7.73 10.38 23.08
N GLY A 28 8.00 11.40 23.90
CA GLY A 28 7.00 11.98 24.80
C GLY A 28 5.86 12.71 24.08
N VAL A 29 6.07 13.11 22.82
CA VAL A 29 5.00 13.67 21.98
C VAL A 29 4.06 12.57 21.48
N ARG A 30 4.55 11.34 21.32
CA ARG A 30 3.72 10.19 20.89
C ARG A 30 2.86 9.63 22.02
N GLU A 31 3.18 9.98 23.27
CA GLU A 31 2.39 9.66 24.46
C GLU A 31 1.23 10.64 24.69
N LEU A 32 1.14 11.73 23.90
CA LEU A 32 0.02 12.65 23.95
C LEU A 32 -1.29 11.93 23.61
N PRO A 33 -2.43 12.38 24.16
CA PRO A 33 -3.75 11.91 23.71
C PRO A 33 -3.87 12.05 22.18
N PRO A 34 -4.40 11.04 21.47
CA PRO A 34 -4.45 11.02 20.00
C PRO A 34 -5.05 12.28 19.39
N ASP A 35 -6.17 12.77 19.95
CA ASP A 35 -6.85 13.98 19.46
C ASP A 35 -5.98 15.23 19.57
N THR A 36 -5.23 15.36 20.68
CA THR A 36 -4.30 16.47 20.90
C THR A 36 -3.15 16.40 19.91
N TYR A 37 -2.61 15.20 19.68
CA TYR A 37 -1.51 15.02 18.74
C TYR A 37 -1.93 15.29 17.28
N ILE A 38 -3.10 14.79 16.88
CA ILE A 38 -3.71 15.07 15.56
C ILE A 38 -3.96 16.57 15.41
N SER A 39 -4.55 17.22 16.42
CA SER A 39 -4.82 18.65 16.39
C SER A 39 -3.55 19.48 16.22
N ARG A 40 -2.49 19.20 16.99
CA ARG A 40 -1.19 19.87 16.84
C ARG A 40 -0.59 19.65 15.45
N THR A 41 -0.66 18.42 14.95
CA THR A 41 -0.13 18.08 13.62
C THR A 41 -0.88 18.84 12.51
N ILE A 42 -2.20 18.98 12.61
CA ILE A 42 -3.01 19.78 11.68
C ILE A 42 -2.61 21.26 11.74
N THR A 43 -2.41 21.81 12.94
CA THR A 43 -1.97 23.19 13.11
C THR A 43 -0.64 23.45 12.39
N LEU A 44 0.33 22.54 12.51
CA LEU A 44 1.63 22.66 11.84
C LEU A 44 1.48 22.71 10.32
N VAL A 45 0.58 21.90 9.74
CA VAL A 45 0.29 21.91 8.30
C VAL A 45 -0.40 23.21 7.88
N ASN A 46 -1.36 23.69 8.67
CA ASN A 46 -2.12 24.90 8.38
C ASN A 46 -1.28 26.19 8.44
N CYS A 47 -0.11 26.17 9.08
CA CYS A 47 0.85 27.27 8.98
C CYS A 47 1.41 27.42 7.55
N GLY A 48 1.42 26.35 6.75
CA GLY A 48 2.06 26.32 5.43
C GLY A 48 1.49 27.29 4.40
N PRO A 49 0.19 27.21 4.05
CA PRO A 49 -0.39 28.04 2.99
C PRO A 49 -0.19 29.57 3.16
N PRO A 50 -0.44 30.18 4.34
CA PRO A 50 -0.19 31.62 4.49
C PRO A 50 1.30 31.98 4.39
N LEU A 51 2.20 31.13 4.88
CA LEU A 51 3.65 31.35 4.78
C LEU A 51 4.15 31.21 3.34
N ARG A 52 3.59 30.27 2.57
CA ARG A 52 3.87 30.11 1.13
C ARG A 52 3.41 31.34 0.35
N ALA A 53 2.19 31.83 0.61
CA ALA A 53 1.66 33.04 -0.03
C ALA A 53 2.53 34.28 0.28
N LEU A 54 3.04 34.39 1.51
CA LEU A 54 3.98 35.45 1.87
C LEU A 54 5.29 35.34 1.08
N ALA A 55 5.89 34.14 1.02
CA ALA A 55 7.13 33.90 0.28
C ALA A 55 6.97 34.24 -1.21
N GLU A 56 5.84 33.85 -1.83
CA GLU A 56 5.54 34.19 -3.23
C GLU A 56 5.40 35.70 -3.45
N ARG A 57 4.71 36.41 -2.54
CA ARG A 57 4.57 37.88 -2.64
C ARG A 57 5.91 38.58 -2.53
N LEU A 58 6.77 38.15 -1.61
CA LEU A 58 8.12 38.70 -1.45
C LEU A 58 8.99 38.43 -2.67
N ALA A 59 8.89 37.23 -3.26
CA ALA A 59 9.63 36.89 -4.47
C ALA A 59 9.18 37.72 -5.67
N ARG A 60 7.86 37.91 -5.89
CA ARG A 60 7.33 38.76 -6.97
C ARG A 60 7.74 40.22 -6.84
N ALA A 61 7.90 40.71 -5.62
CA ALA A 61 8.38 42.07 -5.35
C ALA A 61 9.91 42.20 -5.35
N GLY A 62 10.64 41.08 -5.45
CA GLY A 62 12.09 41.02 -5.41
C GLY A 62 12.73 40.87 -6.80
N PRO A 63 14.06 41.05 -6.90
CA PRO A 63 14.84 40.74 -8.10
C PRO A 63 14.90 39.23 -8.35
N LEU A 64 15.36 38.82 -9.54
CA LEU A 64 15.52 37.41 -9.95
C LEU A 64 16.35 36.56 -8.98
N GLU A 65 17.30 37.17 -8.27
CA GLU A 65 18.12 36.52 -7.23
C GLU A 65 17.28 36.00 -6.04
N SER A 66 15.99 36.37 -5.96
CA SER A 66 15.04 35.91 -4.94
C SER A 66 14.55 34.48 -5.17
N GLU A 67 14.74 33.91 -6.37
CA GLU A 67 14.24 32.58 -6.73
C GLU A 67 14.79 31.45 -5.85
N PRO A 68 16.11 31.35 -5.56
CA PRO A 68 16.63 30.31 -4.67
C PRO A 68 16.02 30.35 -3.26
N ALA A 69 15.79 31.55 -2.72
CA ALA A 69 15.17 31.71 -1.41
C ALA A 69 13.68 31.33 -1.43
N ARG A 70 12.96 31.66 -2.52
CA ARG A 70 11.58 31.22 -2.76
C ARG A 70 11.48 29.70 -2.81
N GLU A 71 12.36 29.05 -3.57
CA GLU A 71 12.42 27.60 -3.70
C GLU A 71 12.77 26.91 -2.37
N ALA A 72 13.74 27.46 -1.63
CA ALA A 72 14.10 26.96 -0.32
C ALA A 72 12.93 27.03 0.68
N ALA A 73 12.22 28.16 0.71
CA ALA A 73 11.02 28.34 1.52
C ALA A 73 9.92 27.32 1.15
N ALA A 74 9.64 27.16 -0.14
CA ALA A 74 8.66 26.20 -0.64
C ALA A 74 9.06 24.76 -0.28
N SER A 75 10.33 24.37 -0.48
CA SER A 75 10.84 23.03 -0.17
C SER A 75 10.71 22.70 1.32
N ALA A 76 11.02 23.65 2.22
CA ALA A 76 10.89 23.47 3.66
C ALA A 76 9.43 23.23 4.07
N LEU A 77 8.50 24.05 3.54
CA LEU A 77 7.06 23.88 3.79
C LEU A 77 6.54 22.54 3.25
N ASP A 78 6.95 22.14 2.05
CA ASP A 78 6.53 20.87 1.47
C ASP A 78 7.03 19.66 2.28
N ARG A 79 8.23 19.76 2.88
CA ARG A 79 8.75 18.72 3.78
C ARG A 79 7.90 18.62 5.05
N VAL A 80 7.54 19.76 5.65
CA VAL A 80 6.62 19.80 6.80
C VAL A 80 5.28 19.15 6.45
N THR A 81 4.64 19.58 5.37
CA THR A 81 3.35 19.03 4.94
C THR A 81 3.42 17.53 4.68
N ARG A 82 4.44 17.06 3.94
CA ARG A 82 4.62 15.61 3.68
C ARG A 82 4.85 14.81 4.95
N LEU A 83 5.65 15.33 5.88
CA LEU A 83 5.92 14.65 7.16
C LEU A 83 4.64 14.55 7.99
N CYS A 84 3.92 15.64 8.17
CA CYS A 84 2.68 15.66 8.94
C CYS A 84 1.59 14.80 8.30
N HIS A 85 1.43 14.82 6.97
CA HIS A 85 0.52 13.92 6.26
C HIS A 85 0.88 12.46 6.49
N ARG A 86 2.18 12.11 6.43
CA ARG A 86 2.64 10.75 6.75
C ARG A 86 2.27 10.35 8.17
N VAL A 87 2.53 11.21 9.15
CA VAL A 87 2.20 10.95 10.56
C VAL A 87 0.70 10.72 10.74
N LEU A 88 -0.14 11.60 10.19
CA LEU A 88 -1.61 11.47 10.26
C LEU A 88 -2.09 10.17 9.60
N ALA A 89 -1.57 9.85 8.41
CA ALA A 89 -1.89 8.61 7.72
C ALA A 89 -1.43 7.38 8.51
N ASP A 90 -0.23 7.39 9.09
CA ASP A 90 0.29 6.24 9.84
C ASP A 90 -0.53 5.96 11.10
N LEU A 91 -0.91 6.99 11.85
CA LEU A 91 -1.81 6.85 13.01
C LEU A 91 -3.15 6.22 12.61
N LEU A 92 -3.75 6.73 11.53
CA LEU A 92 -5.02 6.24 11.02
C LEU A 92 -4.93 4.78 10.56
N PHE A 93 -3.89 4.45 9.79
CA PHE A 93 -3.72 3.10 9.27
C PHE A 93 -3.30 2.09 10.34
N GLN A 94 -2.67 2.53 11.42
CA GLN A 94 -2.46 1.70 12.60
C GLN A 94 -3.78 1.30 13.26
N GLU A 95 -4.74 2.23 13.38
CA GLU A 95 -6.09 1.94 13.89
C GLU A 95 -6.89 1.04 12.94
N LEU A 96 -6.71 1.20 11.63
CA LEU A 96 -7.40 0.40 10.60
C LEU A 96 -6.83 -1.01 10.41
N GLN A 97 -5.58 -1.27 10.82
CA GLN A 97 -4.87 -2.54 10.60
C GLN A 97 -5.67 -3.79 11.02
N PRO A 98 -6.33 -3.83 12.19
CA PRO A 98 -7.14 -4.98 12.60
C PRO A 98 -8.26 -5.33 11.59
N HIS A 99 -8.86 -4.31 10.98
CA HIS A 99 -9.93 -4.48 10.00
C HIS A 99 -9.38 -4.97 8.65
N PHE A 100 -8.31 -4.35 8.13
CA PHE A 100 -7.63 -4.82 6.91
C PHE A 100 -7.13 -6.27 7.04
N ASN A 101 -6.69 -6.67 8.24
CA ASN A 101 -6.25 -8.04 8.47
C ASN A 101 -7.38 -9.07 8.36
N LYS A 102 -8.64 -8.69 8.59
CA LYS A 102 -9.81 -9.55 8.44
C LYS A 102 -10.24 -9.73 6.97
N LEU A 103 -9.84 -8.84 6.06
CA LEU A 103 -10.19 -8.91 4.63
C LEU A 103 -9.64 -10.17 3.96
N MET A 104 -10.41 -10.68 2.99
CA MET A 104 -10.05 -11.83 2.16
C MET A 104 -9.73 -13.11 2.98
N ARG A 105 -10.34 -13.23 4.17
CA ARG A 105 -10.29 -14.44 5.02
C ARG A 105 -11.63 -15.21 4.95
N ARG A 106 -11.72 -16.33 5.68
CA ARG A 106 -12.87 -17.25 5.66
C ARG A 106 -14.25 -16.57 5.80
N LYS A 107 -14.38 -15.54 6.64
CA LYS A 107 -15.65 -14.83 6.91
C LYS A 107 -15.92 -13.65 5.97
N TRP A 108 -14.95 -13.20 5.18
CA TRP A 108 -15.09 -11.97 4.36
C TRP A 108 -16.21 -12.09 3.32
N LEU A 109 -16.39 -13.27 2.71
CA LEU A 109 -17.48 -13.50 1.74
C LEU A 109 -18.90 -13.53 2.36
N SER A 110 -19.01 -13.53 3.69
CA SER A 110 -20.28 -13.66 4.40
C SER A 110 -20.51 -12.55 5.43
N SER A 111 -19.57 -11.62 5.59
CA SER A 111 -19.64 -10.56 6.59
C SER A 111 -18.97 -9.29 6.08
N SER A 112 -19.68 -8.17 6.18
CA SER A 112 -19.18 -6.82 5.90
C SER A 112 -18.47 -6.16 7.07
N GLU A 113 -18.46 -6.78 8.26
CA GLU A 113 -17.93 -6.20 9.51
C GLU A 113 -16.53 -5.58 9.34
N ALA A 114 -15.64 -6.25 8.60
CA ALA A 114 -14.29 -5.76 8.35
C ALA A 114 -14.29 -4.45 7.54
N LEU A 115 -15.12 -4.37 6.49
CA LEU A 115 -15.22 -3.17 5.67
C LEU A 115 -16.01 -2.07 6.36
N ASP A 116 -17.09 -2.41 7.07
CA ASP A 116 -17.89 -1.46 7.84
C ASP A 116 -17.03 -0.78 8.91
N GLY A 117 -16.12 -1.53 9.56
CA GLY A 117 -15.14 -0.96 10.49
C GLY A 117 -14.14 -0.03 9.82
N ILE A 118 -13.65 -0.37 8.61
CA ILE A 118 -12.77 0.53 7.84
C ILE A 118 -13.49 1.84 7.50
N VAL A 119 -14.71 1.73 6.97
CA VAL A 119 -15.53 2.88 6.57
C VAL A 119 -15.92 3.73 7.79
N GLY A 120 -16.25 3.09 8.91
CA GLY A 120 -16.59 3.74 10.17
C GLY A 120 -15.42 4.55 10.74
N THR A 121 -14.24 3.93 10.88
CA THR A 121 -13.04 4.59 11.41
C THR A 121 -12.58 5.74 10.49
N LEU A 122 -12.50 5.52 9.18
CA LEU A 122 -12.15 6.59 8.22
C LEU A 122 -13.18 7.73 8.25
N GLY A 123 -14.47 7.38 8.35
CA GLY A 123 -15.57 8.35 8.45
C GLY A 123 -15.53 9.18 9.73
N ALA A 124 -15.17 8.58 10.87
CA ALA A 124 -15.03 9.30 12.15
C ALA A 124 -13.85 10.28 12.11
N GLN A 125 -12.71 9.84 11.57
CA GLN A 125 -11.49 10.65 11.48
C GLN A 125 -11.62 11.79 10.46
N ALA A 126 -12.54 11.67 9.49
CA ALA A 126 -12.85 12.72 8.52
C ALA A 126 -13.17 14.08 9.17
N LEU A 127 -13.89 14.08 10.30
CA LEU A 127 -14.26 15.30 11.02
C LEU A 127 -13.02 16.03 11.55
N ALA A 128 -12.02 15.29 12.03
CA ALA A 128 -10.77 15.86 12.47
C ALA A 128 -9.98 16.44 11.30
N LEU A 129 -9.94 15.73 10.16
CA LEU A 129 -9.18 16.14 8.98
C LEU A 129 -9.77 17.37 8.27
N ARG A 130 -11.08 17.61 8.37
CA ARG A 130 -11.74 18.83 7.82
C ARG A 130 -11.23 20.14 8.44
N ARG A 131 -10.44 20.07 9.52
CA ARG A 131 -9.74 21.24 10.09
C ARG A 131 -8.51 21.67 9.27
N LEU A 132 -8.06 20.86 8.32
CA LEU A 132 -7.00 21.24 7.39
C LEU A 132 -7.53 22.26 6.37
N GLN A 133 -6.65 23.14 5.91
CA GLN A 133 -6.94 23.97 4.74
C GLN A 133 -7.06 23.14 3.45
N ASP A 134 -7.72 23.69 2.43
CA ASP A 134 -8.15 22.95 1.24
C ASP A 134 -7.02 22.23 0.49
N GLU A 135 -5.91 22.91 0.16
CA GLU A 135 -4.79 22.31 -0.59
C GLU A 135 -4.14 21.14 0.19
N PRO A 136 -3.70 21.31 1.46
CA PRO A 136 -3.22 20.19 2.26
C PRO A 136 -4.25 19.07 2.48
N TYR A 137 -5.52 19.43 2.70
CA TYR A 137 -6.61 18.47 2.88
C TYR A 137 -6.74 17.55 1.66
N GLN A 138 -6.77 18.13 0.46
CA GLN A 138 -6.92 17.36 -0.78
C GLN A 138 -5.74 16.41 -1.01
N ALA A 139 -4.51 16.87 -0.78
CA ALA A 139 -3.32 16.02 -0.88
C ALA A 139 -3.36 14.86 0.14
N LEU A 140 -3.79 15.11 1.38
CA LEU A 140 -3.93 14.06 2.39
C LEU A 140 -5.02 13.05 2.01
N VAL A 141 -6.21 13.51 1.64
CA VAL A 141 -7.35 12.64 1.30
C VAL A 141 -7.04 11.79 0.06
N ALA A 142 -6.33 12.33 -0.94
CA ALA A 142 -5.86 11.55 -2.08
C ALA A 142 -4.93 10.41 -1.66
N GLU A 143 -3.99 10.65 -0.74
CA GLU A 143 -3.11 9.61 -0.20
C GLU A 143 -3.88 8.57 0.63
N LEU A 144 -4.83 9.01 1.47
CA LEU A 144 -5.68 8.09 2.23
C LEU A 144 -6.52 7.19 1.31
N HIS A 145 -7.05 7.74 0.22
CA HIS A 145 -7.78 6.99 -0.80
C HIS A 145 -6.91 5.92 -1.44
N ARG A 146 -5.73 6.31 -1.93
CA ARG A 146 -4.76 5.41 -2.53
C ARG A 146 -4.33 4.31 -1.56
N ARG A 147 -3.92 4.66 -0.35
CA ARG A 147 -3.45 3.70 0.67
C ARG A 147 -4.55 2.74 1.12
N ALA A 148 -5.80 3.20 1.23
CA ALA A 148 -6.92 2.34 1.60
C ALA A 148 -7.18 1.26 0.57
N LEU A 149 -7.15 1.61 -0.73
CA LEU A 149 -7.31 0.65 -1.82
C LEU A 149 -6.09 -0.27 -1.97
N VAL A 150 -4.87 0.22 -1.75
CA VAL A 150 -3.67 -0.61 -1.70
C VAL A 150 -3.78 -1.66 -0.59
N GLU A 151 -4.16 -1.27 0.63
CA GLU A 151 -4.35 -2.21 1.75
C GLU A 151 -5.52 -3.18 1.53
N TYR A 152 -6.56 -2.75 0.82
CA TYR A 152 -7.69 -3.60 0.42
C TYR A 152 -7.28 -4.67 -0.61
N VAL A 153 -6.54 -4.28 -1.66
CA VAL A 153 -6.14 -5.15 -2.77
C VAL A 153 -4.95 -6.04 -2.40
N ARG A 154 -4.03 -5.57 -1.55
CA ARG A 154 -2.85 -6.32 -1.11
C ARG A 154 -3.13 -7.77 -0.68
N PRO A 155 -4.10 -8.09 0.21
CA PRO A 155 -4.38 -9.47 0.59
C PRO A 155 -4.89 -10.33 -0.58
N LEU A 156 -5.58 -9.74 -1.55
CA LEU A 156 -6.00 -10.42 -2.78
C LEU A 156 -4.75 -10.88 -3.54
N LEU A 157 -3.88 -9.94 -3.94
CA LEU A 157 -2.67 -10.24 -4.74
C LEU A 157 -1.57 -11.00 -3.98
N ARG A 158 -1.66 -11.10 -2.64
CA ARG A 158 -0.81 -11.99 -1.83
C ARG A 158 -1.30 -13.45 -1.79
N GLY A 159 -2.35 -13.79 -2.52
CA GLY A 159 -2.83 -15.17 -2.64
C GLY A 159 -3.62 -15.67 -1.42
N ARG A 160 -4.24 -14.78 -0.64
CA ARG A 160 -5.12 -15.20 0.48
C ARG A 160 -6.39 -15.90 0.00
N LEU A 161 -6.74 -15.77 -1.28
CA LEU A 161 -7.93 -16.36 -1.88
C LEU A 161 -7.58 -17.17 -3.13
N ARG A 162 -8.37 -18.21 -3.36
CA ARG A 162 -8.34 -18.97 -4.61
C ARG A 162 -9.73 -19.47 -4.95
N CYS A 163 -10.22 -19.08 -6.11
CA CYS A 163 -11.48 -19.53 -6.68
C CYS A 163 -11.31 -20.94 -7.24
N ARG A 164 -12.23 -21.84 -6.87
CA ARG A 164 -12.21 -23.24 -7.31
C ARG A 164 -13.25 -23.56 -8.38
N SER A 165 -14.24 -22.68 -8.54
CA SER A 165 -15.36 -22.85 -9.47
C SER A 165 -15.87 -21.50 -9.99
N ALA A 166 -16.62 -21.53 -11.10
CA ALA A 166 -17.30 -20.37 -11.65
C ALA A 166 -18.20 -19.68 -10.61
N ARG A 167 -18.95 -20.45 -9.82
CA ARG A 167 -19.77 -19.93 -8.71
C ARG A 167 -18.94 -19.16 -7.68
N THR A 168 -17.75 -19.67 -7.30
CA THR A 168 -16.87 -18.94 -6.37
C THR A 168 -16.29 -17.68 -6.98
N ARG A 169 -15.93 -17.70 -8.28
CA ARG A 169 -15.47 -16.51 -9.01
C ARG A 169 -16.53 -15.40 -9.00
N SER A 170 -17.77 -15.73 -9.34
CA SER A 170 -18.89 -14.80 -9.35
C SER A 170 -19.16 -14.20 -7.95
N ARG A 171 -19.14 -15.03 -6.89
CA ARG A 171 -19.32 -14.53 -5.50
C ARG A 171 -18.19 -13.59 -5.06
N VAL A 172 -16.93 -13.92 -5.39
CA VAL A 172 -15.78 -13.08 -5.06
C VAL A 172 -15.85 -11.76 -5.83
N ALA A 173 -16.13 -11.81 -7.13
CA ALA A 173 -16.26 -10.62 -7.97
C ALA A 173 -17.41 -9.71 -7.49
N GLY A 174 -18.58 -10.29 -7.20
CA GLY A 174 -19.71 -9.54 -6.62
C GLY A 174 -19.33 -8.84 -5.31
N ARG A 175 -18.67 -9.57 -4.40
CA ARG A 175 -18.21 -9.00 -3.13
C ARG A 175 -17.18 -7.87 -3.31
N LEU A 176 -16.23 -8.03 -4.24
CA LEU A 176 -15.26 -6.98 -4.57
C LEU A 176 -15.95 -5.70 -5.07
N ARG A 177 -16.98 -5.83 -5.94
CA ARG A 177 -17.73 -4.68 -6.45
C ARG A 177 -18.55 -3.98 -5.37
N GLU A 178 -19.21 -4.74 -4.48
CA GLU A 178 -19.94 -4.19 -3.34
C GLU A 178 -19.01 -3.39 -2.41
N ASP A 179 -17.88 -4.00 -2.06
CA ASP A 179 -16.87 -3.37 -1.20
C ASP A 179 -16.27 -2.11 -1.86
N ALA A 180 -15.96 -2.17 -3.16
CA ALA A 180 -15.49 -1.04 -3.93
C ALA A 180 -16.49 0.12 -3.95
N ALA A 181 -17.78 -0.18 -4.15
CA ALA A 181 -18.83 0.84 -4.14
C ALA A 181 -19.00 1.49 -2.76
N GLN A 182 -18.75 0.76 -1.66
CA GLN A 182 -18.73 1.35 -0.32
C GLN A 182 -17.52 2.28 -0.12
N LEU A 183 -16.31 1.85 -0.51
CA LEU A 183 -15.11 2.68 -0.43
C LEU A 183 -15.22 3.94 -1.30
N GLN A 184 -15.73 3.81 -2.53
CA GLN A 184 -15.97 4.94 -3.42
C GLN A 184 -16.95 5.94 -2.81
N ARG A 185 -18.07 5.47 -2.22
CA ARG A 185 -19.02 6.36 -1.53
C ARG A 185 -18.38 7.11 -0.36
N LEU A 186 -17.51 6.44 0.41
CA LEU A 186 -16.75 7.07 1.47
C LEU A 186 -15.84 8.18 0.90
N PHE A 187 -14.97 7.86 -0.07
CA PHE A 187 -14.01 8.84 -0.58
C PHE A 187 -14.65 9.98 -1.37
N ARG A 188 -15.81 9.75 -1.99
CA ARG A 188 -16.64 10.84 -2.54
C ARG A 188 -17.15 11.79 -1.45
N ARG A 189 -17.59 11.28 -0.29
CA ARG A 189 -17.99 12.13 0.86
C ARG A 189 -16.81 12.89 1.48
N LEU A 190 -15.60 12.36 1.35
CA LEU A 190 -14.36 13.02 1.72
C LEU A 190 -13.85 13.97 0.63
N GLU A 191 -14.59 14.13 -0.48
CA GLU A 191 -14.22 14.98 -1.62
C GLU A 191 -12.84 14.65 -2.20
N SER A 192 -12.48 13.36 -2.21
CA SER A 192 -11.23 12.90 -2.82
C SER A 192 -11.24 13.17 -4.32
N GLN A 193 -10.21 13.85 -4.82
CA GLN A 193 -10.00 14.05 -6.26
C GLN A 193 -9.34 12.84 -6.96
N ALA A 194 -8.98 11.79 -6.22
CA ALA A 194 -8.32 10.61 -6.76
C ALA A 194 -9.31 9.58 -7.36
N SER A 195 -10.30 10.04 -8.13
CA SER A 195 -11.36 9.19 -8.72
C SER A 195 -10.85 8.14 -9.72
N TRP A 196 -9.65 8.34 -10.27
CA TRP A 196 -8.97 7.34 -11.11
C TRP A 196 -8.71 6.01 -10.38
N LEU A 197 -8.71 6.01 -9.05
CA LEU A 197 -8.56 4.80 -8.23
C LEU A 197 -9.85 3.97 -8.14
N ASP A 198 -11.02 4.58 -8.37
CA ASP A 198 -12.32 3.94 -8.13
C ASP A 198 -12.53 2.68 -8.99
N ALA A 199 -11.91 2.64 -10.17
CA ALA A 199 -12.05 1.56 -11.14
C ALA A 199 -11.16 0.34 -10.82
N VAL A 200 -10.15 0.46 -9.95
CA VAL A 200 -9.14 -0.58 -9.78
C VAL A 200 -9.72 -1.90 -9.28
N VAL A 201 -10.57 -1.86 -8.26
CA VAL A 201 -11.20 -3.07 -7.70
C VAL A 201 -12.25 -3.64 -8.66
N PRO A 202 -13.11 -2.83 -9.32
CA PRO A 202 -13.94 -3.29 -10.42
C PRO A 202 -13.19 -4.05 -11.53
N HIS A 203 -12.08 -3.52 -12.05
CA HIS A 203 -11.29 -4.21 -13.07
C HIS A 203 -10.77 -5.58 -12.58
N LEU A 204 -10.27 -5.65 -11.34
CA LEU A 204 -9.85 -6.92 -10.74
C LEU A 204 -11.03 -7.90 -10.61
N ALA A 205 -12.23 -7.41 -10.28
CA ALA A 205 -13.43 -8.23 -10.20
C ALA A 205 -13.86 -8.76 -11.58
N GLU A 206 -13.76 -7.96 -12.63
CA GLU A 206 -14.06 -8.39 -14.01
C GLU A 206 -13.11 -9.50 -14.47
N VAL A 207 -11.80 -9.33 -14.27
CA VAL A 207 -10.82 -10.39 -14.60
C VAL A 207 -11.12 -11.69 -13.85
N LEU A 208 -11.65 -11.63 -12.63
CA LEU A 208 -12.06 -12.83 -11.90
C LEU A 208 -13.36 -13.45 -12.44
N GLN A 209 -14.30 -12.66 -12.97
CA GLN A 209 -15.62 -13.13 -13.38
C GLN A 209 -15.72 -13.61 -14.84
N LEU A 210 -15.07 -12.92 -15.78
CA LEU A 210 -15.15 -13.21 -17.23
C LEU A 210 -14.89 -14.69 -17.53
N GLU A 211 -15.41 -15.29 -18.60
CA GLU A 211 -15.30 -16.75 -18.79
C GLU A 211 -14.28 -17.13 -19.86
N ASP A 212 -14.32 -16.47 -21.00
CA ASP A 212 -13.50 -16.71 -22.18
C ASP A 212 -12.17 -15.95 -22.14
N THR A 213 -11.15 -16.52 -22.79
CA THR A 213 -9.80 -15.97 -22.85
C THR A 213 -9.74 -14.58 -23.52
N PRO A 214 -10.40 -14.35 -24.68
CA PRO A 214 -10.39 -13.04 -25.32
C PRO A 214 -10.93 -11.91 -24.44
N SER A 215 -12.04 -12.12 -23.74
CA SER A 215 -12.59 -11.10 -22.84
C SER A 215 -11.63 -10.79 -21.69
N ILE A 216 -10.97 -11.80 -21.12
CA ILE A 216 -9.95 -11.58 -20.07
C ILE A 216 -8.76 -10.79 -20.63
N GLN A 217 -8.33 -11.06 -21.86
CA GLN A 217 -7.25 -10.32 -22.51
C GLN A 217 -7.61 -8.84 -22.70
N VAL A 218 -8.84 -8.55 -23.14
CA VAL A 218 -9.34 -7.17 -23.28
C VAL A 218 -9.33 -6.46 -21.93
N GLU A 219 -9.87 -7.08 -20.89
CA GLU A 219 -9.92 -6.48 -19.56
C GLU A 219 -8.51 -6.27 -18.96
N VAL A 220 -7.60 -7.22 -19.15
CA VAL A 220 -6.19 -7.06 -18.76
C VAL A 220 -5.53 -5.93 -19.53
N GLY A 221 -5.85 -5.77 -20.82
CA GLY A 221 -5.35 -4.65 -21.62
C GLY A 221 -5.82 -3.29 -21.09
N VAL A 222 -7.11 -3.18 -20.75
CA VAL A 222 -7.69 -1.99 -20.10
C VAL A 222 -7.01 -1.73 -18.75
N LEU A 223 -6.84 -2.75 -17.92
CA LEU A 223 -6.20 -2.63 -16.61
C LEU A 223 -4.74 -2.14 -16.72
N VAL A 224 -3.97 -2.64 -17.69
CA VAL A 224 -2.58 -2.20 -17.91
C VAL A 224 -2.52 -0.76 -18.39
N ARG A 225 -3.43 -0.37 -19.30
CA ARG A 225 -3.53 1.01 -19.78
C ARG A 225 -3.89 2.00 -18.67
N ASP A 226 -4.87 1.65 -17.84
CA ASP A 226 -5.38 2.55 -16.80
C ASP A 226 -4.42 2.59 -15.59
N TYR A 227 -3.62 1.53 -15.39
CA TYR A 227 -2.62 1.42 -14.32
C TYR A 227 -1.26 0.93 -14.87
N PRO A 228 -0.46 1.81 -15.48
CA PRO A 228 0.78 1.45 -16.19
C PRO A 228 1.89 0.95 -15.26
N ASP A 229 1.73 1.06 -13.94
CA ASP A 229 2.66 0.49 -12.95
C ASP A 229 2.32 -0.97 -12.58
N ILE A 230 1.23 -1.52 -13.10
CA ILE A 230 0.98 -2.96 -13.06
C ILE A 230 2.07 -3.71 -13.81
N ARG A 231 2.32 -4.94 -13.39
CA ARG A 231 3.43 -5.77 -13.89
C ARG A 231 2.91 -7.18 -14.07
N ARG A 232 3.57 -7.96 -14.93
CA ARG A 232 3.22 -9.35 -15.23
C ARG A 232 3.06 -10.22 -13.97
N LYS A 233 3.81 -9.93 -12.91
CA LYS A 233 3.67 -10.59 -11.59
C LYS A 233 2.30 -10.36 -10.93
N HIS A 234 1.74 -9.15 -11.04
CA HIS A 234 0.42 -8.81 -10.50
C HIS A 234 -0.69 -9.54 -11.27
N VAL A 235 -0.61 -9.53 -12.61
CA VAL A 235 -1.53 -10.27 -13.48
C VAL A 235 -1.45 -11.77 -13.20
N ALA A 236 -0.25 -12.33 -13.07
CA ALA A 236 -0.06 -13.73 -12.74
C ALA A 236 -0.72 -14.11 -11.39
N ALA A 237 -0.55 -13.30 -10.35
CA ALA A 237 -1.21 -13.52 -9.06
C ALA A 237 -2.74 -13.47 -9.18
N LEU A 238 -3.28 -12.55 -9.98
CA LEU A 238 -4.71 -12.46 -10.24
C LEU A 238 -5.26 -13.73 -10.93
N LEU A 239 -4.53 -14.25 -11.91
CA LEU A 239 -4.88 -15.51 -12.59
C LEU A 239 -4.76 -16.72 -11.66
N ASP A 240 -3.82 -16.71 -10.71
CA ASP A 240 -3.66 -17.77 -9.73
C ASP A 240 -4.85 -17.80 -8.74
N ILE A 241 -5.33 -16.61 -8.31
CA ILE A 241 -6.55 -16.44 -7.51
C ILE A 241 -7.77 -16.90 -8.29
N ARG A 242 -7.87 -16.53 -9.57
CA ARG A 242 -8.95 -16.98 -10.47
C ARG A 242 -9.00 -18.50 -10.59
N GLY A 243 -7.86 -19.17 -10.43
CA GLY A 243 -7.73 -20.62 -10.60
C GLY A 243 -7.56 -21.04 -12.07
N LEU A 244 -7.02 -20.16 -12.92
CA LEU A 244 -6.78 -20.47 -14.33
C LEU A 244 -5.60 -21.46 -14.47
N ARG A 245 -5.91 -22.71 -14.79
CA ARG A 245 -4.92 -23.80 -14.91
C ARG A 245 -4.48 -24.10 -16.33
N ASN A 246 -5.25 -23.67 -17.34
CA ASN A 246 -4.88 -23.87 -18.74
C ASN A 246 -3.62 -23.05 -19.06
N ALA A 247 -2.52 -23.74 -19.37
CA ALA A 247 -1.21 -23.13 -19.60
C ALA A 247 -1.20 -22.24 -20.86
N ALA A 248 -1.89 -22.64 -21.92
CA ALA A 248 -1.97 -21.88 -23.18
C ALA A 248 -2.72 -20.56 -22.95
N ALA A 249 -3.94 -20.62 -22.42
CA ALA A 249 -4.73 -19.43 -22.11
C ALA A 249 -4.01 -18.49 -21.11
N ARG A 250 -3.33 -19.07 -20.11
CA ARG A 250 -2.53 -18.29 -19.15
C ARG A 250 -1.35 -17.60 -19.83
N HIS A 251 -0.69 -18.26 -20.78
CA HIS A 251 0.40 -17.66 -21.54
C HIS A 251 -0.10 -16.50 -22.42
N GLU A 252 -1.21 -16.71 -23.13
CA GLU A 252 -1.86 -15.71 -24.00
C GLU A 252 -2.27 -14.44 -23.23
N ILE A 253 -2.84 -14.59 -22.03
CA ILE A 253 -3.20 -13.44 -21.19
C ILE A 253 -1.97 -12.71 -20.66
N LEU A 254 -0.93 -13.43 -20.22
CA LEU A 254 0.30 -12.82 -19.73
C LEU A 254 1.13 -12.17 -20.85
N ALA A 255 0.97 -12.62 -22.09
CA ALA A 255 1.59 -12.00 -23.25
C ALA A 255 1.06 -10.58 -23.46
N VAL A 256 -0.26 -10.36 -23.35
CA VAL A 256 -0.87 -9.01 -23.43
C VAL A 256 -0.24 -8.04 -22.43
N ALA A 257 -0.11 -8.45 -21.17
CA ALA A 257 0.51 -7.61 -20.14
C ALA A 257 1.98 -7.31 -20.46
N ARG A 258 2.74 -8.31 -20.93
CA ARG A 258 4.14 -8.13 -21.33
C ARG A 258 4.27 -7.18 -22.52
N ASP A 259 3.45 -7.34 -23.54
CA ASP A 259 3.58 -6.59 -24.78
C ASP A 259 3.22 -5.12 -24.57
N LEU A 260 2.21 -4.84 -23.74
CA LEU A 260 1.87 -3.48 -23.30
C LEU A 260 2.95 -2.87 -22.38
N GLU A 261 3.50 -3.65 -21.44
CA GLU A 261 4.65 -3.21 -20.61
C GLU A 261 5.86 -2.81 -21.47
N LEU A 262 6.15 -3.55 -22.55
CA LEU A 262 7.25 -3.27 -23.46
C LEU A 262 6.97 -2.06 -24.36
N SER A 263 5.72 -1.90 -24.82
CA SER A 263 5.31 -0.76 -25.64
C SER A 263 5.36 0.57 -24.86
N GLU A 264 5.02 0.54 -23.57
CA GLU A 264 5.10 1.72 -22.70
C GLU A 264 6.49 1.97 -22.10
N GLY A 265 7.45 1.04 -22.27
CA GLY A 265 8.83 1.20 -21.81
C GLY A 265 9.60 2.37 -22.45
N GLY A 266 9.03 3.03 -23.47
CA GLY A 266 9.52 4.28 -24.05
C GLY A 266 8.85 5.56 -23.51
N ALA A 267 7.78 5.44 -22.71
CA ALA A 267 7.06 6.58 -22.12
C ALA A 267 7.64 6.92 -20.72
N LEU A 268 7.71 8.23 -20.43
CA LEU A 268 8.21 8.78 -19.16
C LEU A 268 7.66 8.01 -17.95
N ALA A 269 8.54 7.65 -17.01
CA ALA A 269 8.18 6.91 -15.80
C ALA A 269 6.92 7.49 -15.15
N THR A 270 5.91 6.64 -14.91
CA THR A 270 4.65 7.05 -14.27
C THR A 270 4.97 7.88 -13.02
N PRO A 271 4.44 9.11 -12.91
CA PRO A 271 4.63 9.93 -11.71
C PRO A 271 4.27 9.10 -10.48
N ARG A 272 5.08 9.16 -9.42
CA ARG A 272 4.83 8.40 -8.18
C ARG A 272 3.41 8.65 -7.64
N ASP A 273 2.87 9.83 -7.88
CA ASP A 273 1.54 10.26 -7.47
C ASP A 273 0.40 9.52 -8.20
N ARG A 274 0.73 8.77 -9.27
CA ARG A 274 -0.18 7.89 -10.02
C ARG A 274 0.22 6.41 -9.97
N ALA A 275 1.09 6.02 -9.05
CA ALA A 275 1.44 4.62 -8.84
C ALA A 275 0.48 3.95 -7.84
N PHE A 276 -0.08 2.81 -8.23
CA PHE A 276 -0.96 1.99 -7.41
C PHE A 276 -0.34 0.61 -7.10
N PHE A 277 -0.01 -0.16 -8.14
CA PHE A 277 0.53 -1.52 -8.01
C PHE A 277 1.99 -1.56 -7.52
N ALA A 278 2.75 -0.47 -7.64
CA ALA A 278 4.12 -0.37 -7.14
C ALA A 278 4.23 -0.70 -5.64
N ASP A 279 3.21 -0.36 -4.86
CA ASP A 279 3.15 -0.57 -3.40
C ASP A 279 2.51 -1.91 -2.99
N ILE A 280 2.15 -2.76 -3.97
CA ILE A 280 1.53 -4.06 -3.72
C ILE A 280 2.53 -5.19 -3.99
N PRO A 281 3.17 -5.74 -2.95
CA PRO A 281 4.10 -6.85 -3.13
C PRO A 281 3.35 -8.14 -3.46
N VAL A 282 3.79 -8.81 -4.53
CA VAL A 282 3.33 -10.13 -4.92
C VAL A 282 4.33 -11.19 -4.44
N PRO A 283 3.88 -12.27 -3.78
CA PRO A 283 4.74 -13.39 -3.43
C PRO A 283 5.42 -13.94 -4.68
N ARG A 284 6.75 -14.04 -4.66
CA ARG A 284 7.45 -14.76 -5.73
C ARG A 284 7.09 -16.24 -5.62
N PRO A 285 6.80 -16.94 -6.73
CA PRO A 285 6.76 -18.40 -6.67
C PRO A 285 8.11 -18.88 -6.11
N PRO A 286 8.11 -19.87 -5.20
CA PRO A 286 9.37 -20.44 -4.74
C PRO A 286 10.13 -20.90 -5.97
N PHE A 287 11.35 -20.38 -6.15
CA PHE A 287 12.28 -20.94 -7.10
C PHE A 287 12.58 -22.36 -6.61
N CYS A 288 11.82 -23.34 -7.10
CA CYS A 288 12.33 -24.69 -7.15
C CYS A 288 13.48 -24.62 -8.16
N LEU A 289 14.72 -24.53 -7.65
CA LEU A 289 15.88 -24.94 -8.43
C LEU A 289 15.62 -26.40 -8.80
N GLY A 290 15.01 -26.60 -9.96
CA GLY A 290 14.84 -27.89 -10.60
C GLY A 290 16.22 -28.37 -11.02
N LEU A 291 17.03 -28.78 -10.06
CA LEU A 291 18.05 -29.79 -10.32
C LEU A 291 17.27 -31.02 -10.78
N PRO A 292 17.46 -31.49 -12.03
CA PRO A 292 16.86 -32.72 -12.47
C PRO A 292 17.56 -33.84 -11.69
N LEU A 293 16.99 -34.25 -10.56
CA LEU A 293 17.32 -35.54 -9.97
C LEU A 293 16.74 -36.60 -10.90
N LEU A 294 17.52 -36.95 -11.93
CA LEU A 294 17.41 -38.20 -12.66
C LEU A 294 17.71 -39.34 -11.65
N LEU A 295 16.75 -39.64 -10.78
CA LEU A 295 16.69 -40.92 -10.10
C LEU A 295 16.18 -41.94 -11.12
N GLY A 296 17.10 -42.37 -11.98
CA GLY A 296 16.96 -43.59 -12.76
C GLY A 296 16.61 -44.73 -11.82
N ARG A 297 15.62 -45.52 -12.23
CA ARG A 297 15.22 -46.76 -11.57
C ARG A 297 16.44 -47.67 -11.45
N LEU A 298 16.97 -47.85 -10.24
CA LEU A 298 17.83 -48.97 -9.91
C LEU A 298 16.97 -50.10 -9.33
N PRO A 299 17.11 -51.34 -9.81
CA PRO A 299 16.30 -52.46 -9.36
C PRO A 299 16.65 -52.83 -7.90
N LEU A 300 15.61 -53.00 -7.10
CA LEU A 300 15.68 -53.55 -5.74
C LEU A 300 16.05 -55.04 -5.81
N SER A 301 17.32 -55.35 -5.89
CA SER A 301 17.83 -56.71 -5.65
C SER A 301 19.33 -56.69 -5.39
N ARG A 302 19.67 -56.36 -4.13
CA ARG A 302 20.82 -56.86 -3.34
C ARG A 302 20.86 -56.11 -2.01
N LEU A 303 19.85 -56.37 -1.17
CA LEU A 303 19.96 -56.07 0.26
C LEU A 303 20.90 -57.09 0.89
N SER A 304 22.13 -56.69 1.16
CA SER A 304 22.98 -57.33 2.17
C SER A 304 23.09 -56.37 3.35
N ARG A 305 22.50 -56.77 4.48
CA ARG A 305 22.71 -56.13 5.79
C ARG A 305 24.17 -56.38 6.23
N PRO A 306 24.80 -55.39 6.86
CA PRO A 306 25.06 -55.51 8.30
C PRO A 306 24.72 -54.18 9.00
N GLY A 307 24.09 -54.14 10.17
CA GLY A 307 24.66 -54.57 11.45
C GLY A 307 24.61 -53.34 12.35
N LEU A 308 23.57 -53.23 13.18
CA LEU A 308 23.39 -52.18 14.17
C LEU A 308 24.44 -52.32 15.28
N THR A 309 25.25 -51.28 15.50
CA THR A 309 25.88 -51.03 16.80
C THR A 309 25.72 -49.57 17.18
N CYS A 310 25.00 -49.37 18.29
CA CYS A 310 24.79 -48.10 18.96
C CYS A 310 26.08 -47.66 19.67
N LEU A 311 26.43 -46.37 19.61
CA LEU A 311 27.33 -45.75 20.58
C LEU A 311 26.63 -44.54 21.24
N PRO A 312 26.79 -44.34 22.56
CA PRO A 312 25.93 -43.46 23.35
C PRO A 312 26.40 -42.00 23.34
N ARG A 313 25.43 -41.09 23.39
CA ARG A 313 25.65 -39.63 23.53
C ARG A 313 25.64 -39.26 25.02
N PRO A 314 26.62 -38.49 25.53
CA PRO A 314 26.64 -38.06 26.93
C PRO A 314 25.55 -36.99 27.19
N ARG A 315 24.82 -37.15 28.30
CA ARG A 315 23.83 -36.18 28.82
C ARG A 315 24.55 -35.02 29.53
N PRO A 316 24.09 -33.75 29.37
CA PRO A 316 24.44 -32.68 30.29
C PRO A 316 23.61 -32.79 31.58
N THR A 317 24.27 -32.60 32.71
CA THR A 317 23.74 -32.56 34.07
C THR A 317 23.04 -31.21 34.36
N SER A 318 21.80 -31.28 34.85
CA SER A 318 21.11 -30.13 35.47
C SER A 318 21.37 -30.14 36.98
N PRO A 319 21.66 -28.99 37.63
CA PRO A 319 21.77 -28.94 39.08
C PRO A 319 20.38 -28.93 39.75
N ALA A 320 20.25 -29.76 40.79
CA ALA A 320 19.06 -29.92 41.60
C ALA A 320 18.86 -28.75 42.58
N ARG A 321 17.58 -28.39 42.81
CA ARG A 321 17.15 -27.56 43.94
C ARG A 321 17.27 -28.35 45.26
N PRO A 322 17.70 -27.74 46.37
CA PRO A 322 17.48 -28.32 47.70
C PRO A 322 16.05 -28.06 48.19
N ARG A 323 15.43 -29.10 48.76
CA ARG A 323 14.16 -29.07 49.50
C ARG A 323 14.39 -28.56 50.93
N ALA A 324 13.34 -27.92 51.45
CA ALA A 324 13.19 -27.40 52.82
C ALA A 324 13.35 -28.47 53.91
N GLN A 325 13.73 -28.01 55.11
CA GLN A 325 13.44 -28.66 56.39
C GLN A 325 13.05 -27.62 57.45
N LEU A 326 12.00 -27.99 58.20
CA LEU A 326 11.39 -27.42 59.40
C LEU A 326 10.58 -26.13 59.23
#